data_AF-A0A914R2B6-F1
#
_entry.id   AF-A0A914R2B6-F1
#
_cell.length_a   1.000
_cell.length_b   1.000
_cell.length_c   1.000
_cell.angle_alpha   90.00
_cell.angle_beta   90.00
_cell.angle_gamma   90.00
#
_symmetry.space_group_name_H-M   'P 1'
#
loop_
_entity.id
_entity.type
_entity.pdbx_description
1 polymer ?
#
loop_
_entity_poly.entity_id
_entity_poly.type
_entity_poly.pdbx_seq_one_letter_code
_entity_poly.pdbx_strand_id
1 'polypeptide(L)'
;MFEDPAPGAMFSANQQCQFVFGQSAELCPYMPACRRLWCATYYGYQMGCRTQHMPWADGTPCGDNQWCHRGECVGMSPEQRARQDGAWGEWKQPSNGGKYCVGQRERYRPCNIQDCPWDTPGFREVQCAEFDNQNVGIHGVPVSTRWTPKYSGGE
;
A
#
# COMPACT_ATOMS: atom_id res chain seq x y z
N MET A 1 -0.18 -12.20 -12.07
CA MET A 1 -0.77 -13.41 -11.46
C MET A 1 0.28 -13.94 -10.51
N PHE A 2 0.27 -13.48 -9.26
CA PHE A 2 1.07 -14.08 -8.20
C PHE A 2 0.07 -14.43 -7.11
N GLU A 3 0.08 -15.69 -6.72
CA GLU A 3 -0.85 -16.31 -5.78
C GLU A 3 -0.66 -15.71 -4.38
N ASP A 4 -1.57 -14.80 -4.00
CA ASP A 4 -1.93 -14.62 -2.60
C ASP A 4 -2.91 -15.75 -2.28
N PRO A 5 -2.50 -16.80 -1.55
CA PRO A 5 -1.79 -16.71 -0.26
C PRO A 5 -0.35 -17.23 -0.28
N ALA A 6 0.46 -16.79 0.70
CA ALA A 6 1.83 -17.29 0.90
C ALA A 6 1.85 -18.84 1.02
N PRO A 7 2.85 -19.54 0.46
CA PRO A 7 2.85 -21.01 0.40
C PRO A 7 2.72 -21.70 1.77
N GLY A 8 3.30 -21.12 2.82
CA GLY A 8 3.22 -21.65 4.19
C GLY A 8 1.86 -21.44 4.87
N ALA A 9 1.01 -20.57 4.32
CA ALA A 9 -0.40 -20.46 4.72
C ALA A 9 -1.27 -21.53 4.04
N MET A 10 -0.83 -22.04 2.89
CA MET A 10 -1.52 -23.11 2.14
C MET A 10 -1.07 -24.51 2.57
N PHE A 11 0.21 -24.65 2.94
CA PHE A 11 0.83 -25.92 3.27
C PHE A 11 1.50 -25.86 4.65
N SER A 12 1.00 -26.69 5.58
CA SER A 12 1.58 -26.87 6.92
C SER A 12 3.00 -27.45 6.87
N ALA A 13 3.74 -27.33 7.98
CA ALA A 13 5.08 -27.89 8.09
C ALA A 13 5.11 -29.42 7.86
N ASN A 14 4.07 -30.15 8.28
CA ASN A 14 3.94 -31.59 8.01
C ASN A 14 3.77 -31.88 6.52
N GLN A 15 2.93 -31.12 5.81
CA GLN A 15 2.76 -31.28 4.37
C GLN A 15 4.04 -30.95 3.60
N GLN A 16 4.78 -29.93 4.05
CA GLN A 16 6.11 -29.62 3.51
C GLN A 16 7.08 -30.81 3.69
N CYS A 17 7.06 -31.47 4.86
CA CYS A 17 7.82 -32.70 5.07
C CYS A 17 7.41 -33.83 4.13
N GLN A 18 6.11 -33.99 3.88
CA GLN A 18 5.58 -35.00 2.98
C GLN A 18 6.02 -34.80 1.53
N PHE A 19 6.13 -33.55 1.07
CA PHE A 19 6.63 -33.24 -0.27
C PHE A 19 8.12 -33.57 -0.44
N VAL A 20 8.93 -33.47 0.62
CA VAL A 20 10.38 -33.68 0.56
C VAL A 20 10.77 -35.14 0.79
N PHE A 21 10.12 -35.81 1.74
CA PHE A 21 10.53 -37.14 2.22
C PHE A 21 9.45 -38.22 2.06
N GLY A 22 8.25 -37.88 1.59
CA GLY A 22 7.14 -38.80 1.35
C GLY A 22 6.05 -38.77 2.43
N GLN A 23 4.90 -39.39 2.18
CA GLN A 23 3.67 -39.25 2.99
C GLN A 23 3.81 -39.61 4.48
N SER A 24 4.78 -40.45 4.85
CA SER A 24 5.03 -40.84 6.25
C SER A 24 5.96 -39.89 7.01
N ALA A 25 6.43 -38.81 6.37
CA ALA A 25 7.30 -37.83 6.99
C ALA A 25 6.48 -36.74 7.71
N GLU A 26 6.86 -36.48 8.94
CA GLU A 26 6.24 -35.46 9.79
C GLU A 26 7.29 -34.49 10.31
N LEU A 27 6.87 -33.36 10.85
CA LEU A 27 7.75 -32.38 11.43
C LEU A 27 8.52 -32.98 12.61
N CYS A 28 9.85 -32.85 12.60
CA CYS A 28 10.69 -33.29 13.70
C CYS A 28 10.52 -32.37 14.92
N PRO A 29 10.23 -32.89 16.12
CA PRO A 29 10.13 -32.08 17.33
C PRO A 29 11.49 -31.50 17.75
N TYR A 30 11.45 -30.44 18.56
CA TYR A 30 12.61 -29.78 19.19
C TYR A 30 13.59 -29.04 18.24
N MET A 31 13.44 -29.17 16.93
CA MET A 31 14.28 -28.48 15.95
C MET A 31 13.86 -27.01 15.78
N PRO A 32 14.81 -26.10 15.50
CA PRO A 32 14.51 -24.68 15.32
C PRO A 32 13.62 -24.45 14.09
N ALA A 33 12.50 -23.75 14.30
CA ALA A 33 11.55 -23.42 13.24
C ALA A 33 12.13 -22.43 12.21
N CYS A 34 11.52 -22.39 11.02
CA CYS A 34 11.78 -21.50 9.88
C CYS A 34 13.15 -21.59 9.20
N ARG A 35 14.24 -21.83 9.92
CA ARG A 35 15.60 -21.84 9.34
C ARG A 35 15.90 -23.09 8.51
N ARG A 36 15.49 -24.26 8.99
CA ARG A 36 15.67 -25.55 8.30
C ARG A 36 14.49 -26.45 8.59
N LEU A 37 13.93 -27.05 7.55
CA LEU A 37 12.88 -28.05 7.65
C LEU A 37 13.50 -29.39 8.04
N TRP A 38 13.22 -29.81 9.27
CA TRP A 38 13.62 -31.11 9.80
C TRP A 38 12.40 -32.00 9.85
N CYS A 39 12.51 -33.16 9.20
CA CYS A 39 11.42 -34.12 9.10
C CYS A 39 11.83 -35.45 9.70
N ALA A 40 10.94 -36.06 10.45
CA ALA A 40 11.12 -37.36 11.05
C ALA A 40 10.29 -38.41 10.31
N THR A 41 10.84 -39.60 10.15
CA THR A 41 10.05 -40.81 9.90
C THR A 41 10.21 -41.75 11.09
N TYR A 42 9.15 -42.43 11.49
CA TYR A 42 9.15 -43.32 12.66
C TYR A 42 9.21 -44.81 12.30
N TYR A 43 9.21 -45.12 11.01
CA TYR A 43 9.20 -46.48 10.50
C TYR A 43 10.15 -46.62 9.31
N GLY A 44 10.72 -47.83 9.15
CA GLY A 44 11.64 -48.15 8.07
C GLY A 44 13.08 -47.73 8.31
N TYR A 45 13.92 -47.91 7.29
CA TYR A 45 15.38 -47.71 7.38
C TYR A 45 15.80 -46.23 7.53
N GLN A 46 14.89 -45.28 7.23
CA GLN A 46 15.14 -43.84 7.29
C GLN A 46 14.67 -43.20 8.60
N MET A 47 14.51 -44.02 9.66
CA MET A 47 14.01 -43.61 10.97
C MET A 47 14.88 -42.48 11.56
N GLY A 48 14.20 -41.48 12.15
CA GLY A 48 14.84 -40.32 12.78
C GLY A 48 14.73 -39.04 11.97
N CYS A 49 15.28 -37.95 12.52
CA CYS A 49 15.15 -36.61 11.94
C CYS A 49 16.21 -36.34 10.87
N ARG A 50 15.77 -35.87 9.71
CA ARG A 50 16.59 -35.58 8.52
C ARG A 50 16.18 -34.24 7.92
N THR A 51 17.06 -33.64 7.12
CA THR A 51 16.81 -32.35 6.45
C THR A 51 17.45 -32.31 5.07
N GLN A 52 16.86 -31.53 4.15
CA GLN A 52 17.49 -31.13 2.89
C GLN A 52 17.98 -29.67 2.91
N HIS A 53 18.12 -29.08 4.10
CA HIS A 53 18.62 -27.72 4.32
C HIS A 53 17.76 -26.57 3.74
N MET A 54 16.52 -26.84 3.32
CA MET A 54 15.56 -25.82 2.91
C MET A 54 14.90 -25.18 4.15
N PRO A 55 14.64 -23.85 4.18
CA PRO A 55 13.79 -23.22 5.20
C PRO A 55 12.34 -23.71 5.11
N TRP A 56 11.54 -23.34 6.11
CA TRP A 56 10.10 -23.55 6.03
C TRP A 56 9.49 -22.50 5.09
N ALA A 57 8.36 -22.81 4.47
CA ALA A 57 7.69 -21.87 3.60
C ALA A 57 7.22 -20.60 4.36
N ASP A 58 7.25 -19.46 3.67
CA ASP A 58 6.75 -18.20 4.22
C ASP A 58 5.26 -18.30 4.54
N GLY A 59 4.86 -17.81 5.71
CA GLY A 59 3.50 -17.93 6.25
C GLY A 59 3.25 -19.19 7.08
N THR A 60 4.21 -20.11 7.20
CA THR A 60 4.03 -21.28 8.07
C THR A 60 4.01 -20.85 9.54
N PRO A 61 3.02 -21.27 10.35
CA PRO A 61 2.97 -20.92 11.76
C PRO A 61 4.15 -21.55 12.51
N CYS A 62 4.80 -20.76 13.36
CA CYS A 62 5.97 -21.17 14.14
C CYS A 62 5.85 -20.87 15.65
N GLY A 63 4.79 -20.17 16.07
CA GLY A 63 4.51 -19.83 17.46
C GLY A 63 3.18 -19.09 17.63
N ASP A 64 2.88 -18.63 18.84
CA ASP A 64 1.66 -17.88 19.15
C ASP A 64 1.67 -16.52 18.43
N ASN A 65 0.81 -16.34 17.43
CA ASN A 65 0.78 -15.16 16.56
C ASN A 65 2.11 -14.89 15.82
N GLN A 66 2.85 -15.94 15.47
CA GLN A 66 4.11 -15.84 14.72
C GLN A 66 4.14 -16.78 13.51
N TRP A 67 4.76 -16.31 12.43
CA TRP A 67 4.87 -17.04 11.16
C TRP A 67 6.28 -16.93 10.59
N CYS A 68 6.65 -17.91 9.78
CA CYS A 68 7.91 -17.89 9.07
C CYS A 68 7.89 -16.80 7.98
N HIS A 69 8.92 -15.96 7.94
CA HIS A 69 9.17 -15.04 6.83
C HIS A 69 10.66 -14.99 6.57
N ARG A 70 11.08 -15.32 5.35
CA ARG A 70 12.49 -15.34 4.92
C ARG A 70 13.39 -16.16 5.85
N GLY A 71 12.86 -17.27 6.38
CA GLY A 71 13.59 -18.19 7.26
C GLY A 71 13.64 -17.78 8.75
N GLU A 72 12.94 -16.73 9.15
CA GLU A 72 12.84 -16.30 10.55
C GLU A 72 11.41 -16.41 11.08
N CYS A 73 11.26 -16.76 12.37
CA CYS A 73 9.96 -16.79 13.04
C CYS A 73 9.65 -15.40 13.59
N VAL A 74 8.75 -14.69 12.92
CA VAL A 74 8.44 -13.29 13.23
C VAL A 74 6.97 -13.13 13.59
N GLY A 75 6.68 -12.24 14.53
CA GLY A 75 5.31 -11.78 14.74
C GLY A 75 4.96 -10.83 13.60
N MET A 76 4.03 -11.21 12.72
CA MET A 76 3.57 -10.29 11.68
C MET A 76 2.95 -9.06 12.35
N SER A 77 3.49 -7.88 12.10
CA SER A 77 2.93 -6.63 12.62
C SER A 77 1.53 -6.41 12.03
N PRO A 78 0.64 -5.63 12.70
CA PRO A 78 -0.64 -5.24 12.10
C PRO A 78 -0.48 -4.62 10.70
N GLU A 79 0.65 -3.96 10.41
CA GLU A 79 0.93 -3.39 9.08
C GLU A 79 1.27 -4.45 8.01
N GLN A 80 1.70 -5.65 8.41
CA GLN A 80 2.09 -6.74 7.51
C GLN A 80 0.97 -7.78 7.27
N ARG A 81 -0.09 -7.79 8.09
CA ARG A 81 -1.19 -8.77 8.02
C ARG A 81 -2.01 -8.71 6.73
N ALA A 82 -2.00 -7.58 6.06
CA ALA A 82 -2.35 -7.42 4.66
C ALA A 82 -2.03 -5.98 4.35
N ARG A 83 -1.08 -5.72 3.44
CA ARG A 83 -1.18 -4.48 2.69
C ARG A 83 -2.45 -4.60 1.86
N GLN A 84 -3.56 -4.11 2.40
CA GLN A 84 -4.74 -3.88 1.61
C GLN A 84 -4.43 -2.66 0.75
N ASP A 85 -4.21 -2.88 -0.55
CA ASP A 85 -4.25 -1.77 -1.50
C ASP A 85 -5.57 -1.02 -1.27
N GLY A 86 -5.49 0.32 -1.20
CA GLY A 86 -6.67 1.13 -0.95
C GLY A 86 -7.78 0.79 -1.96
N ALA A 87 -8.92 0.34 -1.45
CA ALA A 87 -10.11 0.14 -2.27
C ALA A 87 -10.75 1.50 -2.57
N TRP A 88 -11.28 1.67 -3.78
CA TRP A 88 -12.21 2.77 -4.03
C TRP A 88 -13.45 2.58 -3.14
N GLY A 89 -13.84 3.61 -2.39
CA GLY A 89 -15.11 3.61 -1.68
C GLY A 89 -16.28 3.47 -2.66
N GLU A 90 -17.45 3.06 -2.16
CA GLU A 90 -18.64 2.91 -3.00
C GLU A 90 -18.93 4.19 -3.80
N TRP A 91 -19.33 4.01 -5.07
CA TRP A 91 -19.75 5.12 -5.92
C TRP A 91 -20.96 5.82 -5.29
N LYS A 92 -20.75 7.01 -4.75
CA LYS A 92 -21.84 7.85 -4.24
C LYS A 92 -22.70 8.32 -5.40
N GLN A 93 -23.99 7.98 -5.37
CA GLN A 93 -24.95 8.53 -6.32
C GLN A 93 -24.93 10.06 -6.27
N PRO A 94 -24.92 10.74 -7.43
CA PRO A 94 -25.00 12.19 -7.46
C PRO A 94 -26.26 12.69 -6.74
N SER A 95 -26.10 13.72 -5.92
CA SER A 95 -27.22 14.36 -5.23
C SER A 95 -28.23 14.95 -6.24
N ASN A 96 -29.48 15.10 -5.82
CA ASN A 96 -30.56 15.75 -6.60
C ASN A 96 -30.93 15.05 -7.93
N GLY A 97 -30.81 13.72 -8.01
CA GLY A 97 -31.17 12.97 -9.22
C GLY A 97 -30.18 13.14 -10.37
N GLY A 98 -28.95 13.59 -10.08
CA GLY A 98 -27.90 13.71 -11.07
C GLY A 98 -27.44 12.35 -11.63
N LYS A 99 -26.91 12.36 -12.85
CA LYS A 99 -26.28 11.20 -13.48
C LYS A 99 -24.76 11.31 -13.34
N TYR A 100 -24.06 10.18 -13.25
CA TYR A 100 -22.60 10.19 -13.35
C TYR A 100 -22.18 10.79 -14.69
N CYS A 101 -21.18 11.68 -14.68
CA CYS A 101 -20.62 12.23 -15.91
C CYS A 101 -20.05 11.09 -16.76
N VAL A 102 -20.45 11.02 -18.03
CA VAL A 102 -19.92 10.08 -19.00
C VAL A 102 -18.71 10.75 -19.67
N GLY A 103 -17.51 10.25 -19.45
CA GLY A 103 -16.27 10.86 -19.94
C GLY A 103 -15.04 10.33 -19.20
N GLN A 104 -13.84 10.68 -19.70
CA GLN A 104 -12.59 10.27 -19.08
C GLN A 104 -12.43 10.95 -17.71
N ARG A 105 -12.01 10.20 -16.69
CA ARG A 105 -11.69 10.78 -15.39
C ARG A 105 -10.37 11.50 -15.49
N GLU A 106 -10.42 12.82 -15.48
CA GLU A 106 -9.25 13.69 -15.58
C GLU A 106 -8.53 13.77 -14.23
N ARG A 107 -7.22 13.52 -14.25
CA ARG A 107 -6.33 13.78 -13.11
C ARG A 107 -5.30 14.81 -13.56
N TYR A 108 -5.34 15.98 -12.93
CA TYR A 108 -4.43 17.07 -13.26
C TYR A 108 -3.11 16.93 -12.51
N ARG A 109 -2.01 17.23 -13.19
CA ARG A 109 -0.69 17.47 -12.60
C ARG A 109 -0.20 18.82 -13.11
N PRO A 110 0.45 19.63 -12.27
CA PRO A 110 1.07 20.86 -12.76
C PRO A 110 2.22 20.49 -13.70
N CYS A 111 2.24 21.11 -14.87
CA CYS A 111 3.38 21.12 -15.79
C CYS A 111 4.10 22.47 -15.66
N ASN A 112 5.33 22.57 -16.17
CA ASN A 112 6.16 23.78 -16.08
C ASN A 112 6.34 24.27 -14.63
N ILE A 113 6.70 23.36 -13.74
CA ILE A 113 6.90 23.63 -12.30
C ILE A 113 8.19 24.41 -11.99
N GLN A 114 8.90 24.90 -13.01
CA GLN A 114 10.08 25.71 -12.82
C GLN A 114 9.65 27.09 -12.32
N ASP A 115 10.46 27.70 -11.45
CA ASP A 115 10.18 29.04 -10.98
C ASP A 115 10.10 30.02 -12.16
N CYS A 116 9.11 30.91 -12.12
CA CYS A 116 9.01 32.01 -13.06
C CYS A 116 10.21 32.95 -12.90
N PRO A 117 10.62 33.68 -13.96
CA PRO A 117 11.60 34.74 -13.83
C PRO A 117 11.22 35.75 -12.73
N TRP A 118 12.20 36.18 -11.95
CA TRP A 118 12.01 37.02 -10.76
C TRP A 118 11.40 38.40 -11.05
N ASP A 119 11.46 38.85 -12.30
CA ASP A 119 10.92 40.11 -12.79
C ASP A 119 9.47 40.00 -13.31
N THR A 120 8.86 38.82 -13.24
CA THR A 120 7.47 38.62 -13.66
C THR A 120 6.50 38.80 -12.49
N PRO A 121 5.35 39.48 -12.70
CA PRO A 121 4.31 39.57 -11.68
C PRO A 121 3.75 38.17 -11.42
N GLY A 122 3.47 37.85 -10.16
CA GLY A 122 2.83 36.60 -9.81
C GLY A 122 1.42 36.52 -10.39
N PHE A 123 0.96 35.29 -10.58
CA PHE A 123 -0.28 35.05 -11.32
C PHE A 123 -1.52 35.68 -10.65
N ARG A 124 -1.52 35.77 -9.32
CA ARG A 124 -2.60 36.46 -8.60
C ARG A 124 -2.56 37.96 -8.82
N GLU A 125 -1.38 38.59 -8.89
CA GLU A 125 -1.28 40.02 -9.22
C GLU A 125 -1.83 40.29 -10.62
N VAL A 126 -1.53 39.43 -11.59
CA VAL A 126 -2.07 39.54 -12.96
C VAL A 126 -3.59 39.45 -12.95
N GLN A 127 -4.16 38.45 -12.28
CA GLN A 127 -5.61 38.29 -12.17
C GLN A 127 -6.31 39.47 -11.50
N CYS A 128 -5.68 40.07 -10.48
CA CYS A 128 -6.24 41.26 -9.84
C CYS A 128 -6.19 42.48 -10.77
N ALA A 129 -5.06 42.69 -11.45
CA ALA A 129 -4.88 43.84 -12.34
C ALA A 129 -5.86 43.83 -13.53
N GLU A 130 -6.42 42.67 -13.92
CA GLU A 130 -7.49 42.61 -14.91
C GLU A 130 -8.73 43.43 -14.51
N PHE A 131 -8.96 43.66 -13.22
CA PHE A 131 -10.10 44.43 -12.71
C PHE A 131 -9.75 45.90 -12.43
N ASP A 132 -8.49 46.30 -12.61
CA ASP A 132 -8.08 47.70 -12.44
C ASP A 132 -8.85 48.58 -13.42
N ASN A 133 -9.35 49.72 -12.94
CA ASN A 133 -10.12 50.66 -13.74
C ASN A 133 -11.45 50.09 -14.29
N GLN A 134 -11.97 49.01 -13.69
CA GLN A 134 -13.25 48.42 -14.05
C GLN A 134 -14.34 48.68 -13.01
N ASN A 135 -15.57 48.89 -13.49
CA ASN A 135 -16.74 48.90 -12.63
C ASN A 135 -17.23 47.47 -12.36
N VAL A 136 -16.86 46.92 -11.21
CA VAL A 136 -17.23 45.56 -10.80
C VAL A 136 -18.58 45.47 -10.06
N GLY A 137 -19.33 46.57 -9.96
CA GLY A 137 -20.67 46.58 -9.35
C GLY A 137 -20.69 46.49 -7.82
N ILE A 138 -19.59 46.84 -7.13
CA ILE A 138 -19.52 46.88 -5.67
C ILE A 138 -19.84 48.29 -5.18
N HIS A 139 -20.85 48.40 -4.30
CA HIS A 139 -21.28 49.69 -3.76
C HIS A 139 -20.17 50.36 -2.93
N GLY A 140 -19.80 51.58 -3.31
CA GLY A 140 -18.78 52.37 -2.62
C GLY A 140 -17.34 52.16 -3.09
N VAL A 141 -17.11 51.36 -4.14
CA VAL A 141 -15.78 51.17 -4.74
C VAL A 141 -15.67 52.00 -6.03
N PRO A 142 -14.77 53.00 -6.11
CA PRO A 142 -14.55 53.79 -7.33
C PRO A 142 -14.00 52.93 -8.47
N VAL A 143 -14.29 53.33 -9.72
CA VAL A 143 -13.73 52.66 -10.91
C VAL A 143 -12.21 52.73 -10.92
N SER A 144 -11.60 53.83 -10.46
CA SER A 144 -10.15 54.01 -10.35
C SER A 144 -9.47 53.18 -9.26
N THR A 145 -10.16 52.19 -8.70
CA THR A 145 -9.60 51.30 -7.68
C THR A 145 -8.57 50.37 -8.31
N ARG A 146 -7.47 50.17 -7.59
CA ARG A 146 -6.46 49.16 -7.90
C ARG A 146 -6.70 47.92 -7.05
N TRP A 147 -6.74 46.76 -7.71
CA TRP A 147 -6.95 45.48 -7.06
C TRP A 147 -5.62 44.84 -6.69
N THR A 148 -5.53 44.34 -5.47
CA THR A 148 -4.34 43.66 -4.97
C THR A 148 -4.69 42.28 -4.43
N PRO A 149 -3.84 41.26 -4.65
CA PRO A 149 -4.13 39.92 -4.15
C PRO A 149 -4.21 39.87 -2.63
N LYS A 150 -5.18 39.12 -2.11
CA LYS A 150 -5.23 38.76 -0.69
C LYS A 150 -4.50 37.44 -0.48
N TYR A 151 -3.38 37.48 0.25
CA TYR A 151 -2.68 36.29 0.73
C TYR A 151 -3.12 36.04 2.17
N SER A 152 -3.90 34.99 2.42
CA SER A 152 -4.28 34.60 3.78
C SER A 152 -3.11 33.89 4.45
N GLY A 153 -2.28 34.64 5.18
CA GLY A 153 -1.21 34.13 6.03
C GLY A 153 -0.14 35.18 6.33
N GLY A 154 -0.27 35.88 7.47
CA GLY A 154 0.79 36.74 8.02
C GLY A 154 0.36 38.03 8.72
N GLU A 155 -0.65 37.97 9.61
CA GLU A 155 -0.73 38.56 10.98
C GLU A 155 -2.16 38.31 11.53
#